data_AF-A0A1L9NTS1-F1
#
_entry.id   AF-A0A1L9NTS1-F1
#
_cell.length_a   1.000
_cell.length_b   1.000
_cell.length_c   1.000
_cell.angle_alpha   90.00
_cell.angle_beta   90.00
_cell.angle_gamma   90.00
#
_symmetry.space_group_name_H-M   'P 1'
#
loop_
_entity.id
_entity.type
_entity.pdbx_description
1 polymer ?
#
loop_
_entity_poly.entity_id
_entity_poly.type
_entity_poly.pdbx_seq_one_letter_code
_entity_poly.pdbx_strand_id
1 'polypeptide(L)'
;MIRKVTCAVFLGLSSILAGCGEPTEPSFAMKNEIVELDLHSLVRGQSNELLSMTEALQKNASRSFSSPRKLSETLEESIVQMDQIHMNLPTLLADQDVEIAAMRQAVADKTTSKSLLKARYEAMRAYRTALIQSLDSSAGRTSQTLRALQASERPDLMPLMQDAKILSRDLNAARTMIQMQM
;
A
#
# COMPACT_ATOMS: atom_id res chain seq x y z
N MET A 1 -48.06 7.80 -51.49
CA MET A 1 -48.04 9.24 -51.83
C MET A 1 -46.60 9.66 -52.08
N ILE A 2 -46.32 10.28 -53.25
CA ILE A 2 -45.26 11.27 -53.57
C ILE A 2 -43.79 10.74 -53.49
N ARG A 3 -43.11 10.42 -54.61
CA ARG A 3 -42.20 11.26 -55.46
C ARG A 3 -40.96 11.79 -54.68
N LYS A 4 -39.71 11.88 -55.16
CA LYS A 4 -38.89 11.44 -56.33
C LYS A 4 -37.52 12.17 -56.15
N VAL A 5 -36.41 11.62 -56.68
CA VAL A 5 -35.17 12.34 -57.18
C VAL A 5 -34.18 12.83 -56.08
N THR A 6 -32.94 12.35 -55.91
CA THR A 6 -31.68 12.31 -56.72
C THR A 6 -31.02 13.68 -57.01
N CYS A 7 -29.79 13.91 -56.51
CA CYS A 7 -28.68 14.70 -57.12
C CYS A 7 -27.53 14.74 -56.09
N ALA A 8 -26.32 14.23 -56.34
CA ALA A 8 -25.28 14.57 -57.32
C ALA A 8 -24.18 15.47 -56.70
N VAL A 9 -22.95 14.98 -56.87
CA VAL A 9 -21.63 15.47 -56.44
C VAL A 9 -21.18 16.68 -57.27
N PHE A 10 -20.39 17.63 -56.73
CA PHE A 10 -19.05 18.03 -57.23
C PHE A 10 -18.45 19.34 -56.64
N LEU A 11 -17.16 19.24 -56.25
CA LEU A 11 -16.00 20.17 -56.24
C LEU A 11 -16.09 21.60 -55.65
N GLY A 12 -15.21 21.93 -54.68
CA GLY A 12 -13.94 22.67 -54.91
C GLY A 12 -14.06 24.05 -54.23
N LEU A 13 -13.09 24.76 -53.68
CA LEU A 13 -11.64 24.84 -53.83
C LEU A 13 -11.09 25.56 -52.57
N SER A 14 -9.81 25.36 -52.28
CA SER A 14 -8.97 26.02 -51.27
C SER A 14 -8.89 27.54 -51.37
N SER A 15 -8.70 28.22 -50.24
CA SER A 15 -8.06 29.55 -50.17
C SER A 15 -7.28 29.71 -48.87
N ILE A 16 -6.01 30.08 -49.05
CA ILE A 16 -4.98 30.36 -48.06
C ILE A 16 -5.27 31.72 -47.43
N LEU A 17 -5.20 31.83 -46.09
CA LEU A 17 -4.99 33.08 -45.40
C LEU A 17 -3.75 32.95 -44.51
N ALA A 18 -2.75 33.76 -44.84
CA ALA A 18 -1.56 34.00 -44.05
C ALA A 18 -1.92 34.67 -42.72
N GLY A 19 -1.24 34.29 -41.65
CA GLY A 19 -1.30 34.95 -40.35
C GLY A 19 -0.16 34.44 -39.47
N CYS A 20 0.86 35.29 -39.30
CA CYS A 20 2.09 35.04 -38.56
C CYS A 20 1.83 34.69 -37.08
N GLY A 21 2.57 33.73 -36.57
CA GLY A 21 2.68 33.41 -35.16
C GLY A 21 3.55 32.18 -35.02
N GLU A 22 4.78 32.37 -34.54
CA GLU A 22 5.78 31.33 -34.29
C GLU A 22 5.18 30.15 -33.51
N PRO A 23 5.57 28.89 -33.80
CA PRO A 23 5.43 27.86 -32.80
C PRO A 23 6.50 28.15 -31.73
N THR A 24 6.15 28.96 -30.73
CA THR A 24 6.90 28.93 -29.48
C THR A 24 6.75 27.51 -28.95
N GLU A 25 7.81 26.72 -29.12
CA GLU A 25 7.99 25.43 -28.50
C GLU A 25 7.55 25.51 -27.03
N PRO A 26 6.88 24.47 -26.51
CA PRO A 26 6.45 24.46 -25.12
C PRO A 26 7.67 24.69 -24.24
N SER A 27 7.67 25.82 -23.53
CA SER A 27 8.71 26.14 -22.58
C SER A 27 8.83 24.98 -21.60
N PHE A 28 10.06 24.63 -21.25
CA PHE A 28 10.41 23.63 -20.24
C PHE A 28 9.82 23.91 -18.84
N ALA A 29 8.96 24.91 -18.68
CA ALA A 29 8.21 25.25 -17.48
C ALA A 29 6.98 24.35 -17.24
N MET A 30 6.60 23.49 -18.18
CA MET A 30 5.47 22.54 -18.05
C MET A 30 5.92 21.12 -17.65
N LYS A 31 7.05 20.99 -16.94
CA LYS A 31 7.57 19.71 -16.43
C LYS A 31 7.80 19.69 -14.91
N ASN A 32 7.27 20.69 -14.21
CA ASN A 32 7.20 20.74 -12.74
C ASN A 32 5.75 20.87 -12.23
N GLU A 33 4.75 20.43 -13.01
CA GLU A 33 3.75 19.53 -12.41
C GLU A 33 4.49 18.20 -12.15
N ILE A 34 5.50 18.15 -11.27
CA ILE A 34 5.31 17.60 -9.94
C ILE A 34 3.90 17.04 -9.87
N VAL A 35 3.80 15.74 -10.14
CA VAL A 35 2.73 14.89 -9.68
C VAL A 35 2.58 15.24 -8.20
N GLU A 36 1.71 16.21 -7.89
CA GLU A 36 1.29 16.51 -6.55
C GLU A 36 0.42 15.32 -6.21
N LEU A 37 1.08 14.22 -5.82
CA LEU A 37 0.41 13.05 -5.30
C LEU A 37 -0.40 13.57 -4.13
N ASP A 38 -1.72 13.67 -4.34
CA ASP A 38 -2.68 13.94 -3.29
C ASP A 38 -2.29 13.08 -2.09
N LEU A 39 -1.87 13.74 -0.99
CA LEU A 39 -1.34 13.07 0.20
C LEU A 39 -2.31 11.99 0.68
N HIS A 40 -3.62 12.23 0.53
CA HIS A 40 -4.65 11.26 0.84
C HIS A 40 -4.57 9.99 -0.02
N SER A 41 -4.34 10.15 -1.32
CA SER A 41 -4.14 9.07 -2.29
C SER A 41 -2.84 8.29 -2.03
N LEU A 42 -1.75 9.00 -1.71
CA LEU A 42 -0.46 8.40 -1.32
C LEU A 42 -0.62 7.52 -0.07
N VAL A 43 -1.16 8.10 1.02
CA VAL A 43 -1.37 7.39 2.28
C VAL A 43 -2.28 6.18 2.07
N ARG A 44 -3.33 6.30 1.25
CA ARG A 44 -4.21 5.16 0.92
C ARG A 44 -3.46 4.08 0.13
N GLY A 45 -2.62 4.46 -0.82
CA GLY A 45 -1.79 3.53 -1.59
C GLY A 45 -0.83 2.74 -0.71
N GLN A 46 -0.02 3.45 0.08
CA GLN A 46 0.91 2.86 1.06
C GLN A 46 0.17 1.95 2.06
N SER A 47 -1.02 2.38 2.51
CA SER A 47 -1.85 1.60 3.41
C SER A 47 -2.22 0.26 2.77
N ASN A 48 -2.77 0.28 1.56
CA ASN A 48 -3.19 -0.94 0.86
C ASN A 48 -2.02 -1.88 0.56
N GLU A 49 -0.86 -1.33 0.18
CA GLU A 49 0.35 -2.10 -0.06
C GLU A 49 0.79 -2.87 1.19
N LEU A 50 0.89 -2.16 2.33
CA LEU A 50 1.30 -2.76 3.59
C LEU A 50 0.26 -3.77 4.11
N LEU A 51 -1.03 -3.54 3.87
CA LEU A 51 -2.06 -4.54 4.15
C LEU A 51 -1.82 -5.81 3.32
N SER A 52 -1.59 -5.68 2.01
CA SER A 52 -1.31 -6.80 1.13
C SER A 52 -0.06 -7.59 1.57
N MET A 53 1.00 -6.90 2.00
CA MET A 53 2.18 -7.54 2.59
C MET A 53 1.84 -8.34 3.86
N THR A 54 1.05 -7.77 4.78
CA THR A 54 0.64 -8.51 5.99
C THR A 54 -0.28 -9.70 5.69
N GLU A 55 -1.16 -9.58 4.69
CA GLU A 55 -1.98 -10.71 4.22
C GLU A 55 -1.12 -11.82 3.61
N ALA A 56 -0.06 -11.47 2.87
CA ALA A 56 0.90 -12.43 2.33
C ALA A 56 1.66 -13.15 3.46
N LEU A 57 2.09 -12.41 4.50
CA LEU A 57 2.68 -13.00 5.71
C LEU A 57 1.72 -13.98 6.38
N GLN A 58 0.47 -13.57 6.58
CA GLN A 58 -0.55 -14.41 7.20
C GLN A 58 -0.80 -15.68 6.37
N LYS A 59 -0.84 -15.55 5.05
CA LYS A 59 -0.97 -16.69 4.13
C LYS A 59 0.23 -17.63 4.25
N ASN A 60 1.45 -17.11 4.26
CA ASN A 60 2.67 -17.90 4.40
C ASN A 60 2.71 -18.63 5.75
N ALA A 61 2.38 -17.95 6.84
CA ALA A 61 2.27 -18.54 8.16
C ALA A 61 1.20 -19.64 8.25
N SER A 62 0.19 -19.62 7.36
CA SER A 62 -0.89 -20.61 7.33
C SER A 62 -0.58 -21.90 6.57
N ARG A 63 0.54 -21.96 5.85
CA ARG A 63 0.92 -23.15 5.09
C ARG A 63 1.34 -24.27 6.03
N SER A 64 0.88 -25.49 5.74
CA SER A 64 1.44 -26.70 6.33
C SER A 64 2.72 -27.07 5.58
N PHE A 65 3.70 -27.65 6.29
CA PHE A 65 4.99 -27.99 5.71
C PHE A 65 5.19 -29.49 5.73
N SER A 66 5.46 -30.06 4.56
CA SER A 66 5.76 -31.48 4.39
C SER A 66 7.25 -31.82 4.53
N SER A 67 8.12 -30.81 4.60
CA SER A 67 9.57 -30.99 4.75
C SER A 67 10.26 -29.77 5.38
N PRO A 68 11.43 -29.95 6.02
CA PRO A 68 12.23 -28.83 6.55
C PRO A 68 12.62 -27.80 5.50
N ARG A 69 12.90 -28.22 4.25
CA ARG A 69 13.23 -27.31 3.16
C ARG A 69 12.09 -26.35 2.84
N LYS A 70 10.84 -26.85 2.79
CA LYS A 70 9.67 -26.01 2.54
C LYS A 70 9.38 -25.04 3.68
N LEU A 71 9.66 -25.46 4.90
CA LEU A 71 9.61 -24.58 6.06
C LEU A 71 10.66 -23.46 5.94
N SER A 72 11.90 -23.80 5.58
CA SER A 72 12.98 -22.82 5.35
C SER A 72 12.60 -21.77 4.31
N GLU A 73 12.16 -22.20 3.12
CA GLU A 73 11.75 -21.29 2.03
C GLU A 73 10.63 -20.35 2.51
N THR A 74 9.67 -20.86 3.30
CA THR A 74 8.55 -20.04 3.80
C THR A 74 8.99 -19.07 4.89
N LEU A 75 9.91 -19.46 5.77
CA LEU A 75 10.47 -18.58 6.79
C LEU A 75 11.28 -17.45 6.14
N GLU A 76 12.09 -17.76 5.14
CA GLU A 76 12.87 -16.77 4.38
C GLU A 76 11.95 -15.78 3.66
N GLU A 77 10.93 -16.26 2.93
CA GLU A 77 9.91 -15.40 2.31
C GLU A 77 9.24 -14.47 3.34
N SER A 78 8.94 -15.02 4.52
CA SER A 78 8.26 -14.25 5.59
C SER A 78 9.20 -13.21 6.22
N ILE A 79 10.48 -13.52 6.40
CA ILE A 79 11.47 -12.57 6.91
C ILE A 79 11.64 -11.41 5.92
N VAL A 80 11.78 -11.69 4.62
CA VAL A 80 11.89 -10.65 3.59
C VAL A 80 10.66 -9.73 3.57
N GLN A 81 9.45 -10.30 3.68
CA GLN A 81 8.22 -9.52 3.79
C GLN A 81 8.20 -8.68 5.07
N MET A 82 8.68 -9.22 6.18
CA MET A 82 8.74 -8.50 7.45
C MET A 82 9.73 -7.33 7.41
N ASP A 83 10.88 -7.49 6.75
CA ASP A 83 11.85 -6.42 6.52
C ASP A 83 11.22 -5.27 5.72
N GLN A 84 10.48 -5.60 4.66
CA GLN A 84 9.75 -4.59 3.87
C GLN A 84 8.70 -3.86 4.71
N ILE A 85 7.95 -4.60 5.54
CA ILE A 85 6.98 -3.99 6.47
C ILE A 85 7.70 -3.07 7.47
N HIS A 86 8.83 -3.46 8.03
CA HIS A 86 9.61 -2.64 8.98
C HIS A 86 10.13 -1.35 8.35
N MET A 87 10.52 -1.41 7.07
CA MET A 87 10.98 -0.22 6.33
C MET A 87 9.83 0.73 6.01
N ASN A 88 8.65 0.20 5.65
CA ASN A 88 7.54 0.99 5.13
C ASN A 88 6.59 1.51 6.22
N LEU A 89 6.43 0.75 7.32
CA LEU A 89 5.47 1.06 8.37
C LEU A 89 5.73 2.41 9.06
N PRO A 90 6.95 2.78 9.46
CA PRO A 90 7.21 4.07 10.11
C PRO A 90 6.85 5.26 9.23
N THR A 91 7.18 5.19 7.94
CA THR A 91 6.85 6.24 6.96
C THR A 91 5.34 6.39 6.79
N LEU A 92 4.62 5.28 6.61
CA LEU A 92 3.16 5.31 6.51
C LEU A 92 2.50 5.93 7.76
N LEU A 93 2.98 5.55 8.94
CA LEU A 93 2.47 6.06 10.20
C LEU A 93 2.66 7.58 10.32
N ALA A 94 3.85 8.08 9.95
CA ALA A 94 4.12 9.52 9.90
C ALA A 94 3.27 10.24 8.86
N ASP A 95 3.11 9.68 7.65
CA ASP A 95 2.30 10.27 6.59
C ASP A 95 0.82 10.35 6.97
N GLN A 96 0.30 9.33 7.67
CA GLN A 96 -1.05 9.35 8.25
C GLN A 96 -1.23 10.48 9.26
N ASP A 97 -0.24 10.72 10.13
CA ASP A 97 -0.31 11.79 11.12
C ASP A 97 -0.27 13.18 10.47
N VAL A 98 0.57 13.36 9.44
CA VAL A 98 0.61 14.58 8.62
C VAL A 98 -0.72 14.81 7.92
N GLU A 99 -1.33 13.77 7.35
CA GLU A 99 -2.63 13.88 6.68
C GLU A 99 -3.74 14.31 7.65
N ILE A 100 -3.79 13.73 8.86
CA ILE A 100 -4.77 14.14 9.88
C ILE A 100 -4.54 15.59 10.33
N ALA A 101 -3.28 16.02 10.48
CA ALA A 101 -2.96 17.39 10.81
C ALA A 101 -3.42 18.36 9.70
N ALA A 102 -3.17 18.03 8.43
CA ALA A 102 -3.61 18.80 7.28
C ALA A 102 -5.15 18.91 7.22
N MET A 103 -5.86 17.79 7.45
CA MET A 103 -7.32 17.80 7.50
C MET A 103 -7.88 18.63 8.68
N ARG A 104 -7.22 18.61 9.85
CA ARG A 104 -7.60 19.47 10.99
C ARG A 104 -7.47 20.95 10.63
N GLN A 105 -6.40 21.32 9.92
CA GLN A 105 -6.21 22.68 9.45
C GLN A 105 -7.30 23.07 8.42
N ALA A 106 -7.59 22.20 7.46
CA ALA A 106 -8.67 22.42 6.48
C ALA A 106 -10.06 22.59 7.14
N VAL A 107 -10.32 21.89 8.26
CA VAL A 107 -11.53 22.13 9.07
C VAL A 107 -11.53 23.52 9.71
N ALA A 108 -10.39 23.96 10.26
CA ALA A 108 -10.25 25.29 10.85
C ALA A 108 -10.44 26.41 9.81
N ASP A 109 -9.91 26.19 8.61
CA ASP A 109 -10.02 27.09 7.45
C ASP A 109 -11.38 26.99 6.75
N LYS A 110 -12.27 26.11 7.22
CA LYS A 110 -13.63 25.86 6.70
C LYS A 110 -13.65 25.38 5.24
N THR A 111 -12.53 24.83 4.76
CA THR A 111 -12.40 24.21 3.43
C THR A 111 -12.79 22.72 3.45
N THR A 112 -12.96 22.14 4.64
CA THR A 112 -13.46 20.77 4.85
C THR A 112 -14.38 20.69 6.07
N SER A 113 -15.22 19.66 6.13
CA SER A 113 -16.14 19.44 7.25
C SER A 113 -15.51 18.60 8.37
N LYS A 114 -15.97 18.83 9.61
CA LYS A 114 -15.65 17.98 10.77
C LYS A 114 -16.07 16.53 10.56
N SER A 115 -17.16 16.29 9.81
CA SER A 115 -17.63 14.93 9.51
C SER A 115 -16.65 14.16 8.62
N LEU A 116 -16.05 14.82 7.62
CA LEU A 116 -15.03 14.21 6.75
C LEU A 116 -13.76 13.87 7.54
N LEU A 117 -13.29 14.79 8.39
CA LEU A 117 -12.16 14.51 9.29
C LEU A 117 -12.43 13.31 10.19
N LYS A 118 -13.63 13.22 10.79
CA LYS A 118 -14.02 12.08 11.63
C LYS A 118 -14.02 10.77 10.84
N ALA A 119 -14.62 10.76 9.65
CA ALA A 119 -14.65 9.58 8.80
C ALA A 119 -13.24 9.12 8.41
N ARG A 120 -12.32 10.06 8.14
CA ARG A 120 -10.93 9.70 7.82
C ARG A 120 -10.18 9.12 9.03
N TYR A 121 -10.37 9.68 10.22
CA TYR A 121 -9.79 9.12 11.45
C TYR A 121 -10.28 7.68 11.69
N GLU A 122 -11.58 7.44 11.52
CA GLU A 122 -12.17 6.10 11.63
C GLU A 122 -11.59 5.12 10.60
N ALA A 123 -11.41 5.57 9.35
CA ALA A 123 -10.79 4.76 8.31
C ALA A 123 -9.33 4.39 8.64
N MET A 124 -8.52 5.34 9.12
CA MET A 124 -7.13 5.07 9.54
C MET A 124 -7.07 4.12 10.74
N ARG A 125 -7.98 4.29 11.70
CA ARG A 125 -8.06 3.40 12.86
C ARG A 125 -8.46 1.98 12.46
N ALA A 126 -9.43 1.84 11.54
CA ALA A 126 -9.84 0.56 11.01
C ALA A 126 -8.67 -0.13 10.29
N TYR A 127 -7.92 0.63 9.49
CA TYR A 127 -6.72 0.17 8.82
C TYR A 127 -5.64 -0.33 9.79
N ARG A 128 -5.26 0.49 10.79
CA ARG A 128 -4.28 0.13 11.82
C ARG A 128 -4.72 -1.13 12.58
N THR A 129 -6.02 -1.27 12.85
CA THR A 129 -6.60 -2.47 13.47
C THR A 129 -6.44 -3.70 12.60
N ALA A 130 -6.70 -3.61 11.29
CA ALA A 130 -6.54 -4.71 10.35
C ALA A 130 -5.08 -5.19 10.26
N LEU A 131 -4.12 -4.25 10.20
CA LEU A 131 -2.70 -4.59 10.26
C LEU A 131 -2.33 -5.35 11.53
N ILE A 132 -2.76 -4.84 12.70
CA ILE A 132 -2.50 -5.51 13.99
C ILE A 132 -3.05 -6.93 13.98
N GLN A 133 -4.28 -7.14 13.51
CA GLN A 133 -4.91 -8.46 13.45
C GLN A 133 -4.12 -9.43 12.55
N SER A 134 -3.64 -8.95 11.40
CA SER A 134 -2.86 -9.77 10.48
C SER A 134 -1.48 -10.15 11.05
N LEU A 135 -0.82 -9.19 11.70
CA LEU A 135 0.45 -9.42 12.41
C LEU A 135 0.27 -10.39 13.60
N ASP A 136 -0.80 -10.24 14.38
CA ASP A 136 -1.11 -11.13 15.52
C ASP A 136 -1.37 -12.57 15.06
N SER A 137 -2.12 -12.73 13.96
CA SER A 137 -2.35 -14.05 13.34
C SER A 137 -1.05 -14.71 12.91
N SER A 138 -0.16 -13.94 12.25
CA SER A 138 1.15 -14.40 11.80
C SER A 138 2.08 -14.76 12.97
N ALA A 139 2.05 -13.95 14.05
CA ALA A 139 2.83 -14.20 15.26
C ALA A 139 2.36 -15.46 16.01
N GLY A 140 1.05 -15.65 16.12
CA GLY A 140 0.45 -16.83 16.74
C GLY A 140 0.86 -18.12 16.02
N ARG A 141 0.85 -18.12 14.68
CA ARG A 141 1.28 -19.26 13.86
C ARG A 141 2.79 -19.50 13.93
N THR A 142 3.60 -18.45 13.86
CA THR A 142 5.07 -18.54 14.03
C THR A 142 5.42 -19.13 15.40
N SER A 143 4.70 -18.75 16.45
CA SER A 143 4.86 -19.32 17.79
C SER A 143 4.52 -20.81 17.86
N GLN A 144 3.50 -21.26 17.11
CA GLN A 144 3.17 -22.69 17.00
C GLN A 144 4.27 -23.46 16.30
N THR A 145 4.81 -22.92 15.19
CA THR A 145 5.95 -23.50 14.48
C THR A 145 7.17 -23.63 15.39
N LEU A 146 7.48 -22.60 16.17
CA LEU A 146 8.58 -22.63 17.15
C LEU A 146 8.40 -23.76 18.18
N ARG A 147 7.20 -23.93 18.73
CA ARG A 147 6.91 -25.01 19.68
C ARG A 147 7.07 -26.39 19.02
N ALA A 148 6.63 -26.55 17.78
CA ALA A 148 6.77 -27.80 17.04
C ALA A 148 8.25 -28.12 16.75
N LEU A 149 9.05 -27.13 16.37
CA LEU A 149 10.49 -27.29 16.17
C LEU A 149 11.21 -27.67 17.47
N GLN A 150 10.87 -27.00 18.59
CA GLN A 150 11.43 -27.33 19.91
C GLN A 150 11.10 -28.76 20.34
N ALA A 151 9.84 -29.19 20.16
CA ALA A 151 9.40 -30.54 20.51
C ALA A 151 10.01 -31.64 19.63
N SER A 152 10.54 -31.29 18.46
CA SER A 152 11.17 -32.26 17.56
C SER A 152 12.54 -32.75 18.05
N GLU A 153 13.19 -32.02 18.96
CA GLU A 153 14.53 -32.31 19.49
C GLU A 153 15.61 -32.53 18.41
N ARG A 154 15.39 -31.98 17.21
CA ARG A 154 16.28 -32.16 16.06
C ARG A 154 17.31 -31.03 15.94
N PRO A 155 18.61 -31.31 16.19
CA PRO A 155 19.64 -30.27 16.14
C PRO A 155 19.86 -29.70 14.73
N ASP A 156 19.55 -30.47 13.69
CA ASP A 156 19.67 -30.00 12.30
C ASP A 156 18.62 -28.95 11.92
N LEU A 157 17.55 -28.79 12.72
CA LEU A 157 16.53 -27.78 12.52
C LEU A 157 16.79 -26.48 13.33
N MET A 158 17.91 -26.41 14.07
CA MET A 158 18.28 -25.23 14.85
C MET A 158 18.30 -23.92 14.03
N PRO A 159 18.81 -23.87 12.78
CA PRO A 159 18.76 -22.66 11.97
C PRO A 159 17.32 -22.19 11.75
N LEU A 160 16.40 -23.10 11.40
CA LEU A 160 14.98 -22.78 11.18
C LEU A 160 14.30 -22.28 12.47
N MET A 161 14.71 -22.82 13.62
CA MET A 161 14.24 -22.32 14.91
C MET A 161 14.72 -20.88 15.16
N GLN A 162 15.95 -20.55 14.77
CA GLN A 162 16.47 -19.18 14.91
C GLN A 162 15.72 -18.21 13.98
N ASP A 163 15.48 -18.59 12.73
CA ASP A 163 14.74 -17.79 11.76
C ASP A 163 13.30 -17.51 12.24
N ALA A 164 12.63 -18.54 12.75
CA ALA A 164 11.29 -18.38 13.31
C ALA A 164 11.27 -17.49 14.57
N LYS A 165 12.33 -17.47 15.39
CA LYS A 165 12.46 -16.54 16.53
C LYS A 165 12.65 -15.10 16.07
N ILE A 166 13.49 -14.88 15.05
CA ILE A 166 13.70 -13.57 14.44
C ILE A 166 12.36 -13.04 13.92
N LEU A 167 11.68 -13.83 13.09
CA LEU A 167 10.37 -13.47 12.56
C LEU A 167 9.35 -13.16 13.66
N SER A 168 9.30 -13.97 14.72
CA SER A 168 8.41 -13.72 15.86
C SER A 168 8.69 -12.39 16.58
N ARG A 169 9.96 -12.03 16.73
CA ARG A 169 10.37 -10.75 17.34
C ARG A 169 9.96 -9.59 16.44
N ASP A 170 10.19 -9.72 15.14
CA ASP A 170 9.97 -8.64 14.18
C ASP A 170 8.47 -8.38 13.97
N LEU A 171 7.65 -9.44 13.95
CA LEU A 171 6.18 -9.33 14.00
C LEU A 171 5.69 -8.55 15.23
N ASN A 172 6.25 -8.86 16.40
CA ASN A 172 5.90 -8.16 17.64
C ASN A 172 6.35 -6.68 17.61
N ALA A 173 7.54 -6.39 17.08
CA ALA A 173 8.04 -5.03 16.96
C ALA A 173 7.13 -4.16 16.06
N ALA A 174 6.75 -4.65 14.88
CA ALA A 174 5.84 -3.94 13.98
C ALA A 174 4.47 -3.70 14.63
N ARG A 175 3.93 -4.69 15.35
CA ARG A 175 2.69 -4.54 16.12
C ARG A 175 2.80 -3.44 17.17
N THR A 176 3.87 -3.45 17.96
CA THR A 176 4.09 -2.43 18.99
C THR A 176 4.19 -1.03 18.40
N MET A 177 4.84 -0.87 17.23
CA MET A 177 4.91 0.42 16.53
C MET A 177 3.50 0.98 16.22
N ILE A 178 2.60 0.13 15.70
CA ILE A 178 1.22 0.56 15.40
C ILE A 178 0.46 0.88 16.69
N GLN A 179 0.62 0.05 17.74
CA GLN A 179 -0.08 0.21 19.01
C GLN A 179 0.30 1.50 19.76
N MET A 180 1.55 1.95 19.64
CA MET A 180 1.99 3.22 20.26
C MET A 180 1.34 4.46 19.62
N GLN A 181 0.72 4.31 18.46
CA GLN A 181 0.07 5.40 17.73
C GLN A 181 -1.46 5.28 17.66
N MET A 182 -2.04 4.33 18.39
CA MET A 182 -3.50 4.16 18.50
C MET A 182 -4.08 5.01 19.62
#